data_AF-T1A6S2-F1
#
_entry.id   AF-T1A6S2-F1
#
_cell.length_a   1.000
_cell.length_b   1.000
_cell.length_c   1.000
_cell.angle_alpha   90.00
_cell.angle_beta   90.00
_cell.angle_gamma   90.00
#
_symmetry.space_group_name_H-M   'P 1'
#
loop_
_entity.id
_entity.type
_entity.pdbx_description
1 polymer ?
#
loop_
_entity_poly.entity_id
_entity_poly.type
_entity_poly.pdbx_seq_one_letter_code
_entity_poly.pdbx_strand_id
1 'polypeptide(L)'
;MTFLDDLTLILDLLVLLSATVFYTAFFVWWHSRKNDTARAQSHLKEGATIMGLLGTFLAALAFWGEFTWPLPGAYNIYFFDPLFLLSLVLIAFGIAVWYRLPTHFVGMISLVIGAGVAYYGARAYILGLTQDPFETLLLYLGFG
;
A
#
# COMPACT_ATOMS: atom_id res chain seq x y z
N MET A 1 0.96 30.39 4.01
CA MET A 1 0.63 29.07 3.44
C MET A 1 0.63 28.11 4.60
N THR A 2 -0.51 27.51 4.93
CA THR A 2 -0.59 26.44 5.93
C THR A 2 0.27 25.29 5.44
N PHE A 3 1.31 24.94 6.19
CA PHE A 3 2.12 23.75 5.94
C PHE A 3 1.23 22.55 6.25
N LEU A 4 0.51 22.05 5.24
CA LEU A 4 -0.08 20.72 5.32
C LEU A 4 1.11 19.76 5.31
N ASP A 5 1.28 19.05 6.42
CA ASP A 5 2.28 18.00 6.50
C ASP A 5 1.74 16.77 5.75
N ASP A 6 1.91 16.81 4.44
CA ASP A 6 1.46 15.75 3.53
C ASP A 6 2.13 14.41 3.88
N LEU A 7 3.33 14.45 4.46
CA LEU A 7 4.05 13.26 4.90
C LEU A 7 3.37 12.61 6.12
N THR A 8 3.00 13.39 7.13
CA THR A 8 2.24 12.87 8.29
C THR A 8 0.89 12.28 7.85
N LEU A 9 0.18 12.96 6.95
CA LEU A 9 -1.07 12.42 6.40
C LEU A 9 -0.86 11.08 5.68
N ILE A 10 0.18 10.96 4.84
CA ILE A 10 0.51 9.70 4.16
C ILE A 10 0.81 8.60 5.17
N LEU A 11 1.60 8.88 6.21
CA LEU A 11 1.92 7.91 7.26
C LEU A 11 0.67 7.43 8.01
N ASP A 12 -0.23 8.35 8.38
CA ASP A 12 -1.48 8.01 9.05
C ASP A 12 -2.38 7.12 8.17
N LEU A 13 -2.44 7.41 6.87
CA LEU A 13 -3.17 6.60 5.90
C LEU A 13 -2.56 5.19 5.74
N LEU A 14 -1.23 5.08 5.75
CA LEU A 14 -0.55 3.79 5.73
C LEU A 14 -0.84 2.97 6.98
N VAL A 15 -0.85 3.59 8.16
CA VAL A 15 -1.24 2.92 9.42
C VAL A 15 -2.69 2.43 9.35
N LEU A 16 -3.61 3.27 8.87
CA LEU A 16 -5.01 2.90 8.67
C LEU A 16 -5.16 1.75 7.67
N LEU A 17 -4.40 1.77 6.58
CA LEU A 17 -4.37 0.70 5.60
C LEU A 17 -3.87 -0.61 6.21
N SER A 18 -2.75 -0.59 6.95
CA SER A 18 -2.21 -1.77 7.62
C SER A 18 -3.22 -2.35 8.61
N ALA A 19 -3.89 -1.51 9.39
CA ALA A 19 -4.96 -1.95 10.30
C ALA A 19 -6.13 -2.59 9.54
N THR A 20 -6.53 -2.00 8.41
CA THR A 20 -7.61 -2.53 7.55
C THR A 20 -7.24 -3.89 6.95
N VAL A 21 -6.01 -4.03 6.43
CA VAL A 21 -5.48 -5.29 5.90
C VAL A 21 -5.44 -6.36 6.97
N PHE A 22 -4.89 -6.04 8.14
CA PHE A 22 -4.81 -6.96 9.27
C PHE A 22 -6.20 -7.41 9.74
N TYR A 23 -7.12 -6.46 9.97
CA TYR A 23 -8.50 -6.75 10.36
C TYR A 23 -9.19 -7.68 9.35
N THR A 24 -9.12 -7.34 8.06
CA THR A 24 -9.74 -8.12 6.98
C THR A 24 -9.16 -9.52 6.94
N ALA A 25 -7.83 -9.65 6.92
CA ALA A 25 -7.15 -10.95 6.85
C ALA A 25 -7.49 -11.83 8.05
N PHE A 26 -7.47 -11.27 9.27
CA PHE A 26 -7.77 -11.99 10.50
C PHE A 26 -9.21 -12.53 10.50
N PHE A 27 -10.21 -11.69 10.20
CA PHE A 27 -11.61 -12.11 10.23
C PHE A 27 -11.98 -13.04 9.08
N VAL A 28 -11.39 -12.87 7.89
CA VAL A 28 -11.55 -13.81 6.77
C VAL A 28 -10.97 -15.17 7.14
N TRP A 29 -9.75 -15.21 7.70
CA TRP A 29 -9.11 -16.43 8.15
C TRP A 29 -9.91 -17.14 9.25
N TRP A 30 -10.37 -16.40 10.26
CA TRP A 30 -11.14 -16.93 11.39
C TRP A 30 -12.47 -17.55 10.97
N HIS A 31 -13.23 -16.87 10.10
CA HIS A 31 -14.52 -17.39 9.63
C HIS A 31 -14.34 -18.52 8.61
N SER A 32 -13.28 -18.48 7.81
CA SER A 32 -12.90 -19.59 6.93
C SER A 32 -12.59 -20.87 7.73
N ARG A 33 -11.89 -20.75 8.86
CA ARG A 33 -11.64 -21.87 9.80
C ARG A 33 -12.92 -22.46 10.39
N LYS A 34 -14.00 -21.68 10.49
CA LYS A 34 -15.31 -22.12 10.99
C LYS A 34 -16.24 -22.62 9.89
N ASN A 35 -15.76 -22.76 8.65
CA ASN A 35 -16.56 -23.06 7.45
C ASN A 35 -17.71 -22.07 7.20
N ASP A 36 -17.63 -20.85 7.75
CA ASP A 36 -18.59 -19.78 7.50
C ASP A 36 -18.14 -18.94 6.31
N THR A 37 -18.33 -19.51 5.11
CA THR A 37 -17.89 -18.91 3.85
C THR A 37 -18.65 -17.62 3.54
N ALA A 38 -19.90 -17.50 3.97
CA ALA A 38 -20.71 -16.30 3.78
C ALA A 38 -20.16 -15.11 4.57
N ARG A 39 -19.84 -15.29 5.86
CA ARG A 39 -19.22 -14.22 6.66
C ARG A 39 -17.80 -13.90 6.23
N ALA A 40 -17.01 -14.91 5.86
CA ALA A 40 -15.67 -14.69 5.32
C ALA A 40 -15.73 -13.82 4.05
N GLN A 41 -16.67 -14.08 3.14
CA GLN A 41 -16.86 -13.26 1.95
C GLN A 41 -17.37 -11.85 2.27
N SER A 42 -18.23 -11.68 3.29
CA SER A 42 -18.68 -10.34 3.72
C SER A 42 -17.50 -9.49 4.19
N HIS A 43 -16.68 -10.02 5.10
CA HIS A 43 -15.51 -9.31 5.60
C HIS A 43 -14.49 -9.03 4.50
N LEU A 44 -14.29 -9.96 3.57
CA LEU A 44 -13.42 -9.75 2.41
C LEU A 44 -13.92 -8.58 1.56
N LYS A 45 -15.23 -8.49 1.30
CA LYS A 45 -15.83 -7.40 0.51
C LYS A 45 -15.78 -6.06 1.23
N GLU A 46 -16.11 -6.03 2.51
CA GLU A 46 -16.02 -4.82 3.36
C GLU A 46 -14.59 -4.30 3.38
N GLY A 47 -13.63 -5.17 3.66
CA GLY A 47 -12.20 -4.87 3.65
C GLY A 47 -11.71 -4.40 2.29
N ALA A 48 -12.05 -5.10 1.22
CA ALA A 48 -11.68 -4.74 -0.15
C ALA A 48 -12.29 -3.40 -0.59
N THR A 49 -13.48 -3.04 -0.09
CA THR A 49 -14.09 -1.74 -0.35
C THR A 49 -13.29 -0.62 0.31
N ILE A 50 -12.94 -0.78 1.60
CA ILE A 50 -12.12 0.21 2.32
C ILE A 50 -10.74 0.32 1.66
N MET A 51 -10.10 -0.82 1.34
CA MET A 51 -8.81 -0.85 0.65
C MET A 51 -8.88 -0.15 -0.72
N GLY A 52 -9.93 -0.39 -1.51
CA GLY A 52 -10.11 0.26 -2.80
C GLY A 52 -10.29 1.78 -2.67
N LEU A 53 -11.04 2.24 -1.67
CA LEU A 53 -11.22 3.67 -1.38
C LEU A 53 -9.91 4.32 -0.91
N LEU A 54 -9.21 3.68 0.03
CA LEU A 54 -7.89 4.14 0.50
C LEU A 54 -6.88 4.15 -0.64
N GLY A 55 -6.85 3.11 -1.47
CA GLY A 55 -6.02 3.04 -2.67
C GLY A 55 -6.34 4.18 -3.64
N THR A 56 -7.61 4.47 -3.90
CA THR A 56 -8.01 5.59 -4.76
C THR A 56 -7.55 6.93 -4.19
N PHE A 57 -7.68 7.13 -2.88
CA PHE A 57 -7.24 8.35 -2.21
C PHE A 57 -5.71 8.49 -2.24
N LEU A 58 -4.97 7.40 -1.97
CA LEU A 58 -3.52 7.35 -2.06
C LEU A 58 -3.02 7.57 -3.48
N ALA A 59 -3.73 7.07 -4.51
CA ALA A 59 -3.39 7.34 -5.91
C ALA A 59 -3.48 8.83 -6.23
N ALA A 60 -4.55 9.50 -5.76
CA ALA A 60 -4.73 10.94 -5.95
C ALA A 60 -3.63 11.74 -5.23
N LEU A 61 -3.28 11.37 -3.99
CA LEU A 61 -2.19 12.00 -3.25
C LEU A 61 -0.83 11.75 -3.90
N ALA A 62 -0.54 10.52 -4.33
CA ALA A 62 0.71 10.18 -4.98
C ALA A 62 0.88 10.93 -6.31
N PHE A 63 -0.18 10.99 -7.12
CA PHE A 63 -0.18 11.75 -8.36
C PHE A 63 -0.01 13.24 -8.10
N TRP A 64 -0.71 13.81 -7.12
CA TRP A 64 -0.53 15.20 -6.73
C TRP A 64 0.88 15.49 -6.22
N GLY A 65 1.43 14.60 -5.39
CA GLY A 65 2.80 14.67 -4.89
C GLY A 65 3.83 14.70 -6.02
N GLU A 66 3.68 13.85 -7.03
CA GLU A 66 4.57 13.84 -8.19
C GLU A 66 4.64 15.20 -8.93
N PHE A 67 3.53 15.93 -9.03
CA PHE A 67 3.52 17.23 -9.73
C PHE A 67 3.85 18.43 -8.83
N THR A 68 3.64 18.32 -7.53
CA THR A 68 3.75 19.47 -6.62
C THR A 68 4.97 19.46 -5.73
N TRP A 69 5.62 18.30 -5.57
CA TRP A 69 6.75 18.18 -4.67
C TRP A 69 7.97 18.94 -5.22
N PRO A 70 8.56 19.86 -4.44
CA PRO A 70 9.57 20.81 -4.93
C PRO A 70 10.99 20.22 -4.99
N LEU A 71 11.19 18.99 -4.53
CA LEU A 71 12.51 18.34 -4.53
C LEU A 71 12.79 17.68 -5.89
N PRO A 72 14.07 17.66 -6.34
CA PRO A 72 14.44 17.11 -7.64
C PRO A 72 14.03 15.64 -7.77
N GLY A 73 13.64 15.25 -8.99
CA GLY A 73 12.88 14.04 -9.30
C GLY A 73 13.39 12.69 -8.77
N ALA A 74 14.63 12.59 -8.29
CA ALA A 74 15.10 11.39 -7.58
C ALA A 74 14.42 11.18 -6.21
N TYR A 75 14.00 12.24 -5.53
CA TYR A 75 13.26 12.14 -4.26
C TYR A 75 11.80 11.74 -4.46
N ASN A 76 11.17 12.19 -5.55
CA ASN A 76 9.79 11.80 -5.89
C ASN A 76 9.68 10.30 -6.16
N ILE A 77 10.58 9.77 -6.99
CA ILE A 77 10.70 8.33 -7.29
C ILE A 77 10.86 7.50 -6.00
N TYR A 78 11.50 8.05 -4.98
CA TYR A 78 11.73 7.30 -3.75
C TYR A 78 10.47 7.16 -2.90
N PHE A 79 9.65 8.21 -2.80
CA PHE A 79 8.50 8.26 -1.88
C PHE A 79 7.14 8.04 -2.56
N PHE A 80 6.91 8.64 -3.73
CA PHE A 80 5.61 8.63 -4.39
C PHE A 80 5.42 7.47 -5.37
N ASP A 81 6.48 6.97 -6.03
CA ASP A 81 6.36 5.77 -6.89
C ASP A 81 5.91 4.53 -6.08
N PRO A 82 6.51 4.18 -4.92
CA PRO A 82 6.02 3.06 -4.11
C PRO A 82 4.57 3.25 -3.66
N LEU A 83 4.19 4.48 -3.31
CA LEU A 83 2.83 4.81 -2.88
C LEU A 83 1.83 4.66 -4.02
N PHE A 84 2.19 5.10 -5.22
CA PHE A 84 1.38 4.95 -6.42
C PHE A 84 1.24 3.48 -6.81
N LEU A 85 2.32 2.70 -6.79
CA LEU A 85 2.27 1.27 -7.09
C LEU A 85 1.42 0.51 -6.06
N LEU A 86 1.53 0.82 -4.76
CA LEU A 86 0.63 0.29 -3.73
C LEU A 86 -0.83 0.63 -4.06
N SER A 87 -1.10 1.89 -4.41
CA SER A 87 -2.46 2.35 -4.71
C SER A 87 -3.11 1.53 -5.82
N LEU A 88 -2.34 1.20 -6.88
CA LEU A 88 -2.80 0.35 -7.98
C LEU A 88 -3.12 -1.07 -7.51
N VAL A 89 -2.30 -1.66 -6.65
CA VAL A 89 -2.56 -3.00 -6.08
C VAL A 89 -3.87 -3.00 -5.28
N LEU A 90 -4.09 -1.98 -4.46
CA LEU A 90 -5.30 -1.88 -3.62
C LEU A 90 -6.57 -1.67 -4.46
N ILE A 91 -6.50 -0.82 -5.47
CA ILE A 91 -7.61 -0.59 -6.40
C ILE A 91 -7.90 -1.87 -7.18
N ALA A 92 -6.87 -2.54 -7.73
CA ALA A 92 -7.01 -3.78 -8.46
C ALA A 92 -7.58 -4.90 -7.57
N PHE A 93 -7.16 -4.98 -6.31
CA PHE A 93 -7.69 -5.92 -5.32
C PHE A 93 -9.17 -5.62 -5.03
N GLY A 94 -9.52 -4.36 -4.79
CA GLY A 94 -10.89 -3.91 -4.60
C GLY A 94 -11.80 -4.32 -5.76
N ILE A 95 -11.39 -4.01 -6.99
CA ILE A 95 -12.08 -4.38 -8.22
C ILE A 95 -12.22 -5.90 -8.31
N ALA A 96 -11.14 -6.65 -8.11
CA ALA A 96 -11.15 -8.10 -8.24
C ALA A 96 -12.15 -8.74 -7.26
N VAL A 97 -12.19 -8.29 -6.01
CA VAL A 97 -13.13 -8.80 -5.01
C VAL A 97 -14.58 -8.42 -5.35
N TRP A 98 -14.83 -7.19 -5.80
CA TRP A 98 -16.19 -6.73 -6.15
C TRP A 98 -16.78 -7.48 -7.34
N TYR A 99 -15.97 -7.69 -8.38
CA TYR A 99 -16.38 -8.43 -9.58
C TYR A 99 -16.21 -9.94 -9.47
N ARG A 100 -15.82 -10.46 -8.29
CA ARG A 100 -15.53 -11.88 -8.04
C ARG A 100 -14.50 -12.47 -9.03
N LEU A 101 -13.55 -11.64 -9.44
CA LEU A 101 -12.45 -12.05 -10.29
C LEU A 101 -11.40 -12.78 -9.45
N PRO A 102 -10.60 -13.67 -10.07
CA PRO A 102 -9.53 -14.35 -9.37
C PRO A 102 -8.47 -13.35 -8.85
N THR A 103 -8.24 -13.33 -7.54
CA THR A 103 -7.29 -12.39 -6.89
C THR A 103 -5.83 -12.82 -7.02
N HIS A 104 -5.55 -14.05 -7.49
CA HIS A 104 -4.18 -14.54 -7.65
C HIS A 104 -3.35 -13.70 -8.64
N PHE A 105 -4.00 -13.13 -9.67
CA PHE A 105 -3.32 -12.25 -10.62
C PHE A 105 -2.90 -10.93 -9.97
N VAL A 106 -3.76 -10.35 -9.13
CA VAL A 106 -3.42 -9.17 -8.31
C VAL A 106 -2.28 -9.51 -7.34
N GLY A 107 -2.30 -10.71 -6.74
CA GLY A 107 -1.22 -11.20 -5.89
C GLY A 107 0.12 -11.37 -6.61
N MET A 108 0.12 -11.79 -7.87
CA MET A 108 1.35 -11.84 -8.68
C MET A 108 1.90 -10.44 -8.97
N ILE A 109 1.02 -9.50 -9.31
CA ILE A 109 1.41 -8.10 -9.54
C ILE A 109 1.96 -7.48 -8.24
N SER A 110 1.30 -7.71 -7.11
CA SER A 110 1.75 -7.19 -5.82
C SER A 110 3.11 -7.74 -5.42
N LEU A 111 3.41 -9.00 -5.74
CA LEU A 111 4.73 -9.60 -5.49
C LEU A 111 5.83 -8.92 -6.30
N VAL A 112 5.58 -8.64 -7.59
CA VAL A 112 6.57 -7.95 -8.45
C VAL A 112 6.80 -6.51 -7.97
N ILE A 113 5.71 -5.81 -7.63
CA ILE A 113 5.78 -4.45 -7.08
C ILE A 113 6.52 -4.45 -5.74
N GLY A 114 6.16 -5.36 -4.82
CA GLY A 114 6.77 -5.48 -3.51
C GLY A 114 8.27 -5.76 -3.58
N ALA A 115 8.69 -6.66 -4.48
CA ALA A 115 10.10 -6.89 -4.76
C ALA A 115 10.82 -5.64 -5.29
N GLY A 116 10.15 -4.84 -6.12
CA GLY A 116 10.67 -3.55 -6.60
C GLY A 116 10.85 -2.53 -5.47
N VAL A 117 9.88 -2.42 -4.56
CA VAL A 117 9.96 -1.54 -3.39
C VAL A 117 11.08 -2.00 -2.45
N ALA A 118 11.15 -3.29 -2.13
CA ALA A 118 12.24 -3.86 -1.34
C ALA A 118 13.62 -3.55 -1.96
N TYR A 119 13.73 -3.60 -3.29
CA TYR A 119 14.95 -3.23 -4.01
C TYR A 119 15.31 -1.74 -3.85
N TYR A 120 14.32 -0.83 -3.90
CA TYR A 120 14.57 0.60 -3.60
C TYR A 120 15.08 0.81 -2.17
N GLY A 121 14.50 0.11 -1.18
CA GLY A 121 14.99 0.10 0.19
C GLY A 121 16.45 -0.36 0.29
N ALA A 122 16.77 -1.49 -0.33
CA ALA A 122 18.13 -2.03 -0.37
C ALA A 122 19.13 -1.07 -1.03
N ARG A 123 18.75 -0.40 -2.12
CA ARG A 123 19.59 0.59 -2.80
C ARG A 123 19.81 1.83 -1.93
N ALA A 124 18.78 2.34 -1.27
CA ALA A 124 18.92 3.48 -0.38
C ALA A 124 19.82 3.18 0.82
N TYR A 125 19.75 1.97 1.36
CA TYR A 125 20.65 1.49 2.41
C TYR A 125 22.11 1.48 1.95
N ILE A 126 22.39 0.85 0.81
CA ILE A 126 23.76 0.72 0.27
C ILE A 126 24.36 2.11 -0.05
N LEU A 127 23.55 3.04 -0.52
CA LEU A 127 23.99 4.37 -0.93
C LEU A 127 23.97 5.41 0.20
N GLY A 128 23.46 5.07 1.39
CA GLY A 128 23.39 5.99 2.53
C GLY A 128 22.56 7.24 2.26
N LEU A 129 21.43 7.11 1.55
CA LEU A 129 20.65 8.26 1.08
C LEU A 129 19.81 8.95 2.17
N THR A 130 19.62 8.30 3.33
CA THR A 130 18.85 8.82 4.47
C THR A 130 19.72 8.93 5.72
N GLN A 131 19.26 9.70 6.72
CA GLN A 131 19.95 9.83 8.01
C GLN A 131 19.95 8.53 8.82
N ASP A 132 18.93 7.72 8.60
CA ASP A 132 18.70 6.43 9.27
C ASP A 132 18.52 5.31 8.22
N PRO A 133 19.63 4.85 7.58
CA PRO A 133 19.55 3.93 6.43
C PRO A 133 18.97 2.57 6.78
N PHE A 134 19.23 2.08 8.00
CA PHE A 134 18.79 0.76 8.43
C PHE A 134 17.28 0.72 8.68
N GLU A 135 16.75 1.74 9.34
CA GLU A 135 15.34 1.96 9.60
C GLU A 135 14.58 2.11 8.28
N THR A 136 15.18 2.85 7.34
CA THR A 136 14.66 3.01 5.98
C THR A 136 14.60 1.66 5.26
N LEU A 137 15.64 0.82 5.36
CA LEU A 137 15.63 -0.52 4.78
C LEU A 137 14.50 -1.38 5.36
N LEU A 138 14.35 -1.40 6.69
CA LEU A 138 13.30 -2.17 7.35
C LEU A 138 11.90 -1.72 6.95
N LEU A 139 11.69 -0.42 6.78
CA LEU A 139 10.41 0.12 6.30
C LEU A 139 10.07 -0.41 4.91
N TYR A 140 11.01 -0.34 3.97
CA TYR A 140 10.78 -0.80 2.59
C TYR A 140 10.67 -2.33 2.50
N LEU A 141 11.36 -3.08 3.36
CA LEU A 141 11.22 -4.54 3.45
C LEU A 141 9.91 -4.98 4.13
N GLY A 142 9.42 -4.23 5.12
CA GLY A 142 8.14 -4.51 5.74
C GLY A 142 6.96 -4.15 4.84
N PHE A 143 7.17 -3.19 3.94
CA PHE A 143 6.15 -2.72 3.00
C PHE A 143 6.11 -3.53 1.70
N GLY A 144 7.27 -3.99 1.19
CA GLY A 144 7.40 -4.81 -0.02
C GLY A 144 7.19 -6.30 0.21
#